data_AF-A0A267EYS4-F1
#
_entry.id   AF-A0A267EYS4-F1
#
_cell.length_a   1.000
_cell.length_b   1.000
_cell.length_c   1.000
_cell.angle_alpha   90.00
_cell.angle_beta   90.00
_cell.angle_gamma   90.00
#
_symmetry.space_group_name_H-M   'P 1'
#
loop_
_entity.id
_entity.type
_entity.pdbx_description
1 polymer ?
#
loop_
_entity_poly.entity_id
_entity_poly.type
_entity_poly.pdbx_seq_one_letter_code
_entity_poly.pdbx_strand_id
1 'polypeptide(L)'
;MDIKDGRSWAVLGNAYLSCYFTKDQSSTSMRLAMSAYSNAMKDPVASSDPDLHYNSAMAHVYLDQYEQALSGFRMAHRLDPSWPQAQEKVTQLPRMLSSIQDIIDSRGRLKPRVYKSMMEGFAQRRVKDLAPTLVAATLTAEARASPSPRFV
;
A
#
# COMPACT_ATOMS: atom_id res chain seq x y z
N MET A 1 3.88 -32.41 9.71
CA MET A 1 3.29 -31.27 8.98
C MET A 1 3.21 -31.71 7.53
N ASP A 2 2.00 -31.88 6.99
CA ASP A 2 1.84 -32.23 5.58
C ASP A 2 2.02 -30.98 4.74
N ILE A 3 3.14 -30.90 4.02
CA ILE A 3 3.49 -29.75 3.19
C ILE A 3 2.59 -29.59 1.97
N LYS A 4 1.75 -30.59 1.66
CA LYS A 4 0.80 -30.59 0.54
C LYS A 4 -0.62 -30.20 0.94
N ASP A 5 -0.93 -30.14 2.22
CA ASP A 5 -2.26 -29.75 2.70
C ASP A 5 -2.45 -28.23 2.53
N GLY A 6 -3.28 -27.84 1.55
CA GLY A 6 -3.55 -26.43 1.28
C GLY A 6 -4.30 -25.74 2.41
N ARG A 7 -5.08 -26.47 3.21
CA ARG A 7 -5.80 -25.90 4.35
C ARG A 7 -4.84 -25.46 5.44
N SER A 8 -3.84 -26.28 5.75
CA SER A 8 -2.75 -25.90 6.66
C SER A 8 -2.03 -24.62 6.20
N TRP A 9 -1.77 -24.49 4.89
CA TRP A 9 -1.21 -23.27 4.31
C TRP A 9 -2.15 -22.06 4.41
N ALA A 10 -3.45 -22.24 4.20
CA ALA A 10 -4.45 -21.18 4.35
C ALA A 10 -4.51 -20.66 5.79
N VAL A 11 -4.54 -21.58 6.76
CA VAL A 11 -4.52 -21.25 8.20
C VAL A 11 -3.22 -20.52 8.57
N LEU A 12 -2.08 -20.96 8.03
CA LEU A 12 -0.80 -20.29 8.23
C LEU A 12 -0.81 -18.86 7.64
N GLY A 13 -1.42 -18.68 6.47
CA GLY A 13 -1.63 -17.36 5.86
C GLY A 13 -2.46 -16.43 6.76
N ASN A 14 -3.58 -16.93 7.29
CA ASN A 14 -4.43 -16.18 8.23
C ASN A 14 -3.67 -15.81 9.51
N ALA A 15 -2.82 -16.70 10.02
CA ALA A 15 -2.01 -16.44 11.21
C ALA A 15 -0.96 -15.34 10.96
N TYR A 16 -0.29 -15.36 9.81
CA TYR A 16 0.65 -14.30 9.42
C TYR A 16 -0.05 -12.96 9.17
N LEU A 17 -1.23 -12.98 8.55
CA LEU A 17 -2.04 -11.79 8.33
C LEU A 17 -2.49 -11.18 9.67
N SER A 18 -2.91 -12.02 10.62
CA SER A 18 -3.24 -11.57 11.98
C SER A 18 -2.01 -10.99 12.70
N CYS A 19 -0.83 -11.59 12.54
CA CYS A 19 0.43 -11.04 13.07
C CYS A 19 0.77 -9.68 12.46
N TYR A 20 0.52 -9.49 11.16
CA TYR A 20 0.72 -8.20 10.49
C TYR A 20 -0.12 -7.09 11.15
N PHE A 21 -1.40 -7.34 11.43
CA PHE A 21 -2.27 -6.33 12.04
C PHE A 21 -2.03 -6.09 13.53
N THR A 22 -1.54 -7.09 14.26
CA THR A 22 -1.43 -7.01 15.73
C THR A 22 -0.08 -6.55 16.24
N LYS A 23 1.02 -6.77 15.50
CA LYS A 23 2.38 -6.53 16.03
C LYS A 23 3.07 -5.27 15.49
N ASP A 24 3.19 -5.12 14.17
CA ASP A 24 4.14 -4.13 13.62
C ASP A 24 3.83 -3.63 12.20
N GLN A 25 2.74 -4.09 11.55
CA GLN A 25 2.56 -3.88 10.09
C GLN A 25 3.84 -4.18 9.29
N SER A 26 4.67 -5.10 9.79
CA SER A 26 5.97 -5.41 9.21
C SER A 26 5.79 -6.01 7.83
N SER A 27 6.56 -5.51 6.86
CA SER A 27 6.57 -6.04 5.49
C SER A 27 6.83 -7.55 5.44
N THR A 28 7.51 -8.11 6.44
CA THR A 28 7.84 -9.53 6.51
C THR A 28 6.61 -10.41 6.77
N SER A 29 5.77 -10.07 7.76
CA SER A 29 4.55 -10.84 8.06
C SER A 29 3.60 -10.87 6.87
N MET A 30 3.45 -9.74 6.18
CA MET A 30 2.63 -9.65 4.97
C MET A 30 3.19 -10.51 3.83
N ARG A 31 4.51 -10.48 3.58
CA ARG A 31 5.13 -11.36 2.57
C ARG A 31 4.93 -12.84 2.89
N LEU A 32 5.04 -13.23 4.16
CA LEU A 32 4.82 -14.61 4.59
C LEU A 32 3.35 -15.04 4.41
N ALA A 33 2.39 -14.16 4.73
CA ALA A 33 0.97 -14.42 4.49
C ALA A 33 0.70 -14.67 3.00
N MET A 34 1.21 -13.80 2.12
CA MET A 34 1.07 -13.94 0.67
C MET A 34 1.68 -15.24 0.13
N SER A 35 2.87 -15.61 0.62
CA SER A 35 3.50 -16.88 0.26
C SER A 35 2.68 -18.09 0.71
N ALA A 36 2.11 -18.03 1.92
CA ALA A 36 1.28 -19.11 2.45
C ALA A 36 -0.02 -19.26 1.64
N TYR A 37 -0.72 -18.17 1.32
CA TYR A 37 -1.91 -18.24 0.46
C TYR A 37 -1.59 -18.76 -0.94
N SER A 38 -0.47 -18.33 -1.54
CA SER A 38 -0.05 -18.85 -2.85
C SER A 38 0.21 -20.36 -2.82
N ASN A 39 0.78 -20.90 -1.74
CA ASN A 39 0.94 -22.34 -1.58
C ASN A 39 -0.40 -23.05 -1.33
N ALA A 40 -1.31 -22.45 -0.55
CA ALA A 40 -2.65 -22.99 -0.33
C ALA A 40 -3.42 -23.15 -1.66
N MET A 41 -3.33 -22.15 -2.55
CA MET A 41 -4.02 -22.18 -3.84
C MET A 41 -3.50 -23.25 -4.81
N LYS A 42 -2.35 -23.90 -4.54
CA LYS A 42 -1.85 -25.03 -5.36
C LYS A 42 -2.61 -26.32 -5.09
N ASP A 43 -3.27 -26.43 -3.94
CA ASP A 43 -4.12 -27.56 -3.60
C ASP A 43 -5.53 -27.35 -4.19
N PRO A 44 -6.03 -28.26 -5.05
CA PRO A 44 -7.38 -28.16 -5.62
C PRO A 44 -8.50 -28.08 -4.57
N VAL A 45 -8.31 -28.75 -3.42
CA VAL A 45 -9.32 -28.75 -2.35
C VAL A 45 -9.38 -27.38 -1.68
N ALA A 46 -8.23 -26.83 -1.30
CA ALA A 46 -8.15 -25.52 -0.69
C ALA A 46 -8.47 -24.38 -1.67
N SER A 47 -8.13 -24.50 -2.95
CA SER A 47 -8.45 -23.47 -3.96
C SER A 47 -9.94 -23.37 -4.29
N SER A 48 -10.75 -24.35 -3.86
CA SER A 48 -12.21 -24.30 -3.93
C SER A 48 -12.85 -23.63 -2.71
N ASP A 49 -12.06 -23.21 -1.72
CA ASP A 49 -12.53 -22.53 -0.52
C ASP A 49 -12.72 -21.02 -0.78
N PRO A 50 -13.94 -20.46 -0.68
CA PRO A 50 -14.17 -19.04 -0.87
C PRO A 50 -13.41 -18.17 0.16
N ASP A 51 -13.21 -18.64 1.39
CA ASP A 51 -12.54 -17.88 2.45
C ASP A 51 -11.07 -17.63 2.11
N LEU A 52 -10.40 -18.60 1.47
CA LEU A 52 -9.02 -18.46 1.03
C LEU A 52 -8.87 -17.29 0.03
N HIS A 53 -9.76 -17.22 -0.96
CA HIS A 53 -9.73 -16.16 -1.96
C HIS A 53 -10.06 -14.80 -1.36
N TYR A 54 -11.04 -14.74 -0.45
CA TYR A 54 -11.42 -13.51 0.22
C TYR A 54 -10.31 -12.98 1.14
N ASN A 55 -9.69 -13.84 1.95
CA ASN A 55 -8.62 -13.44 2.86
C ASN A 55 -7.36 -13.01 2.11
N SER A 56 -7.00 -13.74 1.04
CA SER A 56 -5.90 -13.33 0.14
C SER A 56 -6.21 -12.00 -0.55
N ALA A 57 -7.46 -11.78 -0.99
CA ALA A 57 -7.88 -10.52 -1.58
C ALA A 57 -7.81 -9.36 -0.59
N MET A 58 -8.23 -9.57 0.67
CA MET A 58 -8.07 -8.58 1.72
C MET A 58 -6.60 -8.20 1.92
N ALA A 59 -5.69 -9.18 1.98
CA ALA A 59 -4.25 -8.90 2.07
C ALA A 59 -3.76 -8.03 0.90
N HIS A 60 -4.23 -8.28 -0.33
CA HIS A 60 -3.93 -7.45 -1.49
C HIS A 60 -4.48 -6.01 -1.37
N VAL A 61 -5.65 -5.78 -0.75
CA VAL A 61 -6.16 -4.43 -0.48
C VAL A 61 -5.18 -3.64 0.37
N TYR A 62 -4.65 -4.24 1.44
CA TYR A 62 -3.66 -3.58 2.31
C TYR A 62 -2.29 -3.37 1.67
N LEU A 63 -2.02 -4.05 0.55
CA LEU A 63 -0.83 -3.85 -0.27
C LEU A 63 -1.07 -2.88 -1.43
N ASP A 64 -2.25 -2.25 -1.52
CA ASP A 64 -2.69 -1.42 -2.64
C ASP A 64 -2.68 -2.15 -4.00
N GLN A 65 -2.75 -3.48 -3.98
CA GLN A 65 -2.78 -4.37 -5.14
C GLN A 65 -4.24 -4.62 -5.56
N TYR A 66 -4.93 -3.56 -5.96
CA TYR A 66 -6.38 -3.58 -6.10
C TYR A 66 -6.91 -4.48 -7.24
N GLU A 67 -6.13 -4.72 -8.28
CA GLU A 67 -6.51 -5.63 -9.37
C GLU A 67 -6.57 -7.08 -8.87
N GLN A 68 -5.54 -7.52 -8.14
CA GLN A 68 -5.47 -8.84 -7.53
C GLN A 68 -6.54 -9.00 -6.45
N ALA A 69 -6.77 -7.96 -5.64
CA ALA A 69 -7.85 -7.94 -4.65
C ALA A 69 -9.22 -8.15 -5.33
N LEU A 70 -9.51 -7.41 -6.39
CA LEU A 70 -10.77 -7.54 -7.11
C LEU A 70 -10.95 -8.94 -7.73
N SER A 71 -9.89 -9.50 -8.29
CA SER A 71 -9.89 -10.87 -8.82
C SER A 71 -10.23 -11.89 -7.73
N GLY A 72 -9.58 -11.81 -6.57
CA GLY A 72 -9.85 -12.70 -5.43
C GLY A 72 -11.26 -12.55 -4.87
N PHE A 73 -11.78 -11.33 -4.71
CA PHE A 73 -13.17 -11.13 -4.29
C PHE A 73 -14.19 -11.70 -5.30
N ARG A 74 -13.92 -11.54 -6.60
CA ARG A 74 -14.76 -12.16 -7.65
C ARG A 74 -14.71 -13.69 -7.59
N MET A 75 -13.57 -14.27 -7.26
CA MET A 75 -13.46 -15.71 -7.09
C MET A 75 -14.22 -16.19 -5.85
N ALA A 76 -14.05 -15.52 -4.71
CA ALA A 76 -14.81 -15.81 -3.49
C ALA A 76 -16.33 -15.76 -3.74
N HIS A 77 -16.81 -14.70 -4.41
CA HIS A 77 -18.22 -14.58 -4.78
C HIS A 77 -18.68 -15.64 -5.79
N ARG A 78 -17.82 -16.07 -6.72
CA ARG A 78 -18.15 -17.16 -7.66
C ARG A 78 -18.32 -18.49 -6.92
N LEU A 79 -17.45 -18.77 -5.96
CA LEU A 79 -17.45 -20.00 -5.18
C LEU A 79 -18.62 -20.04 -4.17
N ASP A 80 -18.93 -18.88 -3.57
CA ASP A 80 -20.13 -18.70 -2.74
C ASP A 80 -20.90 -17.44 -3.15
N PRO A 81 -21.86 -17.57 -4.09
CA PRO A 81 -22.72 -16.46 -4.50
C PRO A 81 -23.64 -15.95 -3.38
N SER A 82 -23.87 -16.76 -2.35
CA SER A 82 -24.73 -16.40 -1.23
C SER A 82 -24.02 -15.56 -0.17
N TRP A 83 -22.69 -15.42 -0.26
CA TRP A 83 -21.87 -14.63 0.67
C TRP A 83 -21.94 -13.13 0.36
N PRO A 84 -22.69 -12.31 1.14
CA PRO A 84 -22.93 -10.93 0.78
C PRO A 84 -21.67 -10.05 0.86
N GLN A 85 -20.75 -10.34 1.78
CA GLN A 85 -19.53 -9.56 1.96
C GLN A 85 -18.61 -9.66 0.73
N ALA A 86 -18.49 -10.84 0.12
CA ALA A 86 -17.71 -10.99 -1.11
C ALA A 86 -18.30 -10.14 -2.25
N GLN A 87 -19.62 -10.18 -2.44
CA GLN A 87 -20.31 -9.37 -3.44
C GLN A 87 -20.22 -7.87 -3.18
N GLU A 88 -20.32 -7.47 -1.91
CA GLU A 88 -20.13 -6.09 -1.47
C GLU A 88 -18.73 -5.60 -1.86
N LYS A 89 -17.67 -6.37 -1.60
CA LYS A 89 -16.30 -6.01 -1.99
C LYS A 89 -16.12 -5.90 -3.50
N VAL A 90 -16.69 -6.82 -4.29
CA VAL A 90 -16.66 -6.76 -5.77
C VAL A 90 -17.26 -5.45 -6.30
N THR A 91 -18.29 -4.95 -5.61
CA THR A 91 -19.01 -3.73 -6.02
C THR A 91 -18.36 -2.45 -5.48
N GLN A 92 -17.92 -2.46 -4.21
CA GLN A 92 -17.39 -1.28 -3.53
C GLN A 92 -16.00 -0.90 -4.02
N LEU A 93 -15.12 -1.88 -4.25
CA LEU A 93 -13.72 -1.59 -4.58
C LEU A 93 -13.60 -0.77 -5.88
N PRO A 94 -14.23 -1.14 -7.01
CA PRO A 94 -14.18 -0.30 -8.22
C PRO A 94 -14.81 1.08 -8.02
N ARG A 95 -15.91 1.18 -7.26
CA ARG A 95 -16.55 2.48 -6.95
C ARG A 95 -15.64 3.40 -6.16
N MET A 96 -14.95 2.86 -5.15
CA MET A 96 -13.98 3.60 -4.36
C MET A 96 -12.84 4.12 -5.25
N LEU A 97 -12.27 3.25 -6.10
CA LEU A 97 -11.19 3.63 -7.01
C LEU A 97 -11.64 4.69 -8.03
N SER A 98 -12.84 4.56 -8.59
CA SER A 98 -13.44 5.58 -9.46
C SER A 98 -13.62 6.90 -8.72
N SER A 99 -14.10 6.88 -7.47
CA SER A 99 -14.25 8.11 -6.68
C SER A 99 -12.90 8.76 -6.37
N ILE A 100 -11.85 7.98 -6.13
CA ILE A 100 -10.49 8.50 -5.94
C ILE A 100 -10.01 9.16 -7.23
N GLN A 101 -10.21 8.49 -8.37
CA GLN A 101 -9.85 9.02 -9.69
C GLN A 101 -10.56 10.34 -9.98
N ASP A 102 -11.88 10.42 -9.73
CA ASP A 102 -12.66 11.65 -9.91
C ASP A 102 -12.13 12.82 -9.05
N ILE A 103 -11.70 12.52 -7.82
CA ILE A 103 -11.13 13.53 -6.92
C ILE A 103 -9.76 14.00 -7.43
N ILE A 104 -8.94 13.10 -7.97
CA ILE A 104 -7.67 13.43 -8.59
C ILE A 104 -7.90 14.33 -9.82
N ASP A 105 -8.80 13.93 -10.71
CA ASP A 105 -9.09 14.64 -11.97
C ASP A 105 -9.69 16.02 -11.73
N SER A 106 -10.57 16.13 -10.72
CA SER A 106 -11.16 17.40 -10.29
C SER A 106 -10.25 18.23 -9.38
N ARG A 107 -9.03 17.78 -9.09
CA ARG A 107 -8.07 18.43 -8.18
C ARG A 107 -8.68 18.75 -6.81
N GLY A 108 -9.38 17.77 -6.23
CA GLY A 108 -10.08 17.93 -4.96
C GLY A 108 -11.34 18.80 -5.06
N ARG A 109 -11.90 18.98 -6.27
CA ARG A 109 -13.02 19.89 -6.56
C ARG A 109 -12.75 21.34 -6.15
N LEU A 110 -11.47 21.73 -6.15
CA LEU A 110 -11.05 23.07 -5.79
C LEU A 110 -11.26 24.04 -6.95
N LYS A 111 -11.73 25.26 -6.64
CA LYS A 111 -11.77 26.34 -7.63
C LYS A 111 -10.35 26.62 -8.16
N PRO A 112 -10.15 26.89 -9.46
CA PRO A 112 -8.82 27.07 -10.04
C PRO A 112 -7.93 28.08 -9.30
N ARG A 113 -8.51 29.20 -8.84
CA ARG A 113 -7.80 30.22 -8.05
C ARG A 113 -7.29 29.70 -6.71
N VAL A 114 -8.10 28.90 -6.01
CA VAL A 114 -7.75 28.31 -4.71
C VAL A 114 -6.65 27.27 -4.88
N TYR A 115 -6.81 26.39 -5.87
CA TYR A 115 -5.79 25.39 -6.22
C TYR A 115 -4.45 26.06 -6.52
N LYS A 116 -4.43 27.09 -7.37
CA LYS A 116 -3.21 27.83 -7.73
C LYS A 116 -2.56 28.48 -6.50
N SER A 117 -3.33 29.19 -5.67
CA SER A 117 -2.81 29.82 -4.45
C SER A 117 -2.25 28.81 -3.45
N MET A 118 -2.88 27.64 -3.32
CA MET A 118 -2.40 26.56 -2.46
C MET A 118 -1.08 25.97 -2.97
N MET A 119 -0.98 25.72 -4.28
CA MET A 119 0.25 25.24 -4.92
C MET A 119 1.40 26.24 -4.79
N GLU A 120 1.14 27.54 -4.99
CA GLU A 120 2.12 28.61 -4.79
C GLU A 120 2.57 28.69 -3.33
N GLY A 121 1.64 28.53 -2.37
CA GLY A 121 1.95 28.49 -0.95
C GLY A 121 2.88 27.32 -0.56
N PHE A 122 2.68 26.14 -1.14
CA PHE A 122 3.59 25.01 -0.95
C PHE A 122 4.97 25.25 -1.57
N ALA A 123 5.03 25.86 -2.76
CA ALA A 123 6.29 26.19 -3.41
C ALA A 123 7.12 27.19 -2.58
N GLN A 124 6.48 28.22 -2.02
CA GLN A 124 7.14 29.23 -1.20
C GLN A 124 7.66 28.68 0.14
N ARG A 125 6.90 27.79 0.80
CA ARG A 125 7.36 27.15 2.05
C ARG A 125 8.58 26.26 1.81
N ARG A 126 8.55 25.48 0.73
CA ARG A 126 9.69 24.64 0.33
C ARG A 126 10.95 25.48 0.10
N VAL A 127 10.84 26.61 -0.58
CA VAL A 127 11.97 27.55 -0.77
C VAL A 127 12.45 28.12 0.57
N LYS A 128 11.53 28.49 1.48
CA LYS A 128 11.88 29.04 2.79
C LYS A 128 12.60 28.03 3.70
N ASP A 129 12.26 26.75 3.61
CA ASP A 129 12.91 25.68 4.40
C ASP A 129 14.30 25.32 3.84
N LEU A 130 14.49 25.41 2.51
CA LEU A 130 15.78 25.17 1.84
C LEU A 130 16.73 26.39 1.86
N ALA A 131 16.21 27.60 1.96
CA ALA A 131 17.00 28.84 2.00
C ALA A 131 18.05 28.88 3.14
N PRO A 132 17.72 28.58 4.41
CA PRO A 132 18.73 28.57 5.47
C PRO A 132 19.76 27.44 5.29
N THR A 133 19.39 26.31 4.70
CA THR A 133 20.30 25.18 4.44
C THR A 133 21.27 25.49 3.30
N LEU A 134 20.80 26.16 2.24
CA LEU A 134 21.63 26.62 1.12
C LEU A 134 22.61 27.71 1.56
N VAL A 135 22.17 28.67 2.39
CA VAL A 135 23.03 29.72 2.96
C VAL A 135 24.10 29.12 3.89
N ALA A 136 23.74 28.13 4.72
CA ALA A 136 24.70 27.43 5.57
C ALA A 136 25.72 26.61 4.75
N ALA A 137 25.29 25.99 3.64
CA ALA A 137 26.17 25.24 2.73
C ALA A 137 27.14 26.16 1.97
N THR A 138 26.73 27.36 1.57
CA THR A 138 27.62 28.34 0.93
C THR A 138 28.63 28.93 1.90
N LEU A 139 28.22 29.24 3.14
CA LEU A 139 29.13 29.76 4.18
C LEU A 139 30.19 28.72 4.61
N THR A 140 29.84 27.44 4.66
CA THR A 140 30.80 26.36 4.96
C THR A 140 31.75 26.07 3.79
N ALA A 141 31.31 26.24 2.55
CA ALA A 141 32.18 26.14 1.38
C ALA A 141 33.21 27.30 1.32
N GLU A 142 32.80 28.53 1.64
CA GLU A 142 33.70 29.68 1.70
C GLU A 142 34.71 29.60 2.85
N ALA A 143 34.30 29.12 4.03
CA ALA A 143 35.21 28.92 5.16
C ALA A 143 36.33 27.90 4.86
N ARG A 144 36.01 26.84 4.09
CA ARG A 144 36.95 25.77 3.71
C ARG A 144 37.90 26.16 2.58
N ALA A 145 37.61 27.22 1.83
CA ALA A 145 38.47 27.74 0.77
C ALA A 145 39.55 28.72 1.28
N SER A 146 39.55 29.05 2.57
CA SER A 146 40.55 29.93 3.19
C SER A 146 41.89 29.18 3.36
N PRO A 147 42.99 29.57 2.68
CA PRO A 147 44.26 28.88 2.84
C PRO A 147 44.86 29.18 4.22
N SER A 148 45.17 28.12 4.97
CA SER A 148 45.80 28.25 6.30
C SER A 148 47.12 29.03 6.21
N PRO A 149 47.38 29.97 7.13
CA PRO A 149 48.63 30.73 7.12
C PRO A 149 49.78 29.78 7.46
N ARG A 150 50.72 29.63 6.53
CA ARG A 150 51.99 28.95 6.78
C ARG A 150 52.78 29.80 7.78
N PHE A 151 52.91 29.30 9.00
CA PHE A 151 53.86 29.83 9.97
C PHE A 151 55.27 29.44 9.51
N VAL A 152 56.14 30.45 9.42
CA VAL A 152 57.59 30.35 9.17
C VAL A 152 58.29 30.07 10.49
#